data_AF-A0A2T2YYU2-F1
#
_entry.id   AF-A0A2T2YYU2-F1
#
_cell.length_a   1.000
_cell.length_b   1.000
_cell.length_c   1.000
_cell.angle_alpha   90.00
_cell.angle_beta   90.00
_cell.angle_gamma   90.00
#
_symmetry.space_group_name_H-M   'P 1'
#
loop_
_entity.id
_entity.type
_entity.pdbx_description
1 polymer ?
#
loop_
_entity_poly.entity_id
_entity_poly.type
_entity_poly.pdbx_seq_one_letter_code
_entity_poly.pdbx_strand_id
1 'polypeptide(L)'
;MPGAPGNSGSPGNTGTDPQHRTPPRPNTPSGDKARERDRRGTRERPASDPSIVRLARALAERHSVQVAGFDSPGLQLAAVQDFVTAVDRVLTDYPMIALDIVAVAELDDEFGIVRWSCEPPDDRDGTTSMTLDRRTAQTSTATGRTTGSDEPTPPDIYPATLRAFGRALDAAGGGVARRQAQRALIAEYLHTQAPLDSTLAAVVRGYRDWRAELAGNATAPGEFDVDEALGIAFATVVQHGETAGIQARLLHAVLVAAASRPG
;
A
#
# COMPACT_ATOMS: atom_id res chain seq x y z
N MET A 1 -31.42 -56.06 11.23
CA MET A 1 -31.77 -57.25 10.42
C MET A 1 -31.21 -57.05 9.01
N PRO A 2 -30.70 -58.11 8.36
CA PRO A 2 -29.34 -58.31 7.83
C PRO A 2 -29.29 -58.18 6.28
N GLY A 3 -28.17 -58.31 5.55
CA GLY A 3 -26.80 -58.75 5.85
C GLY A 3 -25.93 -58.75 4.57
N ALA A 4 -24.64 -59.02 4.77
CA ALA A 4 -23.70 -59.53 3.76
C ALA A 4 -23.86 -61.06 3.61
N PRO A 5 -22.98 -61.83 2.92
CA PRO A 5 -22.17 -61.61 1.72
C PRO A 5 -22.40 -62.75 0.69
N GLY A 6 -21.68 -62.75 -0.44
CA GLY A 6 -21.58 -63.91 -1.34
C GLY A 6 -20.16 -64.09 -1.88
N ASN A 7 -19.47 -65.12 -1.39
CA ASN A 7 -18.21 -65.64 -1.94
C ASN A 7 -18.42 -67.11 -2.29
N SER A 8 -18.01 -67.52 -3.49
CA SER A 8 -17.75 -68.88 -3.95
C SER A 8 -17.43 -68.79 -5.45
N GLY A 9 -16.48 -69.49 -6.06
CA GLY A 9 -15.51 -70.51 -5.66
C GLY A 9 -14.83 -71.00 -6.94
N SER A 10 -13.54 -71.35 -6.87
CA SER A 10 -13.06 -72.72 -7.15
C SER A 10 -12.47 -72.94 -8.58
N PRO A 11 -11.67 -74.01 -8.84
CA PRO A 11 -10.22 -73.87 -9.04
C PRO A 11 -9.66 -74.71 -10.22
N GLY A 12 -8.32 -74.73 -10.36
CA GLY A 12 -7.56 -75.79 -11.02
C GLY A 12 -6.60 -75.28 -12.09
N ASN A 13 -5.45 -75.89 -12.39
CA ASN A 13 -4.65 -76.94 -11.75
C ASN A 13 -3.32 -76.98 -12.55
N THR A 14 -2.25 -77.50 -11.93
CA THR A 14 -1.12 -78.22 -12.54
C THR A 14 -0.22 -77.59 -13.62
N GLY A 15 1.10 -77.69 -13.41
CA GLY A 15 2.02 -77.89 -14.54
C GLY A 15 3.48 -77.47 -14.37
N THR A 16 4.27 -78.24 -13.59
CA THR A 16 5.64 -78.71 -13.90
C THR A 16 6.68 -77.85 -14.65
N ASP A 17 7.77 -77.56 -13.93
CA ASP A 17 9.23 -77.48 -14.26
C ASP A 17 9.73 -78.37 -15.44
N PRO A 18 11.01 -78.38 -15.92
CA PRO A 18 12.21 -77.55 -15.61
C PRO A 18 13.21 -77.26 -16.81
N GLN A 19 14.33 -76.58 -16.48
CA GLN A 19 15.69 -76.56 -17.11
C GLN A 19 15.94 -75.93 -18.50
N HIS A 20 16.87 -74.95 -18.58
CA HIS A 20 18.28 -75.15 -19.02
C HIS A 20 19.02 -73.86 -19.46
N ARG A 21 20.31 -73.80 -19.07
CA ARG A 21 21.50 -73.29 -19.81
C ARG A 21 21.72 -71.79 -20.07
N THR A 22 22.71 -71.24 -19.34
CA THR A 22 23.77 -70.30 -19.83
C THR A 22 24.66 -71.00 -20.88
N PRO A 23 25.44 -70.33 -21.78
CA PRO A 23 26.28 -69.09 -21.64
C PRO A 23 26.31 -68.21 -22.95
N PRO A 24 27.29 -67.34 -23.32
CA PRO A 24 28.47 -66.73 -22.67
C PRO A 24 28.59 -65.17 -22.79
N ARG A 25 29.61 -64.60 -22.12
CA ARG A 25 30.12 -63.19 -22.14
C ARG A 25 30.84 -62.85 -23.47
N PRO A 26 31.05 -61.56 -23.88
CA PRO A 26 32.20 -60.78 -23.37
C PRO A 26 32.15 -59.23 -23.42
N ASN A 27 33.13 -58.62 -22.70
CA ASN A 27 33.82 -57.33 -22.89
C ASN A 27 33.26 -56.00 -22.34
N THR A 28 34.01 -55.49 -21.35
CA THR A 28 34.22 -54.09 -20.92
C THR A 28 34.86 -53.22 -22.03
N PRO A 29 34.71 -51.88 -22.04
CA PRO A 29 35.73 -51.04 -21.36
C PRO A 29 35.27 -49.68 -20.78
N SER A 30 36.04 -49.25 -19.77
CA SER A 30 36.51 -47.90 -19.42
C SER A 30 35.61 -46.66 -19.54
N GLY A 31 35.23 -46.14 -18.37
CA GLY A 31 35.57 -44.79 -17.90
C GLY A 31 35.08 -43.58 -18.70
N ASP A 32 34.19 -42.78 -18.10
CA ASP A 32 34.35 -41.33 -18.23
C ASP A 32 33.79 -40.53 -17.05
N LYS A 33 34.53 -39.48 -16.73
CA LYS A 33 34.29 -38.54 -15.64
C LYS A 33 33.17 -37.58 -16.05
N ALA A 34 31.96 -37.80 -15.55
CA ALA A 34 30.86 -36.86 -15.68
C ALA A 34 30.22 -36.58 -14.31
N ARG A 35 30.98 -35.94 -13.41
CA ARG A 35 30.44 -35.30 -12.19
C ARG A 35 31.07 -33.92 -11.97
N GLU A 36 31.15 -33.14 -13.05
CA GLU A 36 31.57 -31.74 -13.00
C GLU A 36 30.59 -30.89 -13.80
N ARG A 37 29.32 -30.87 -13.34
CA ARG A 37 28.31 -29.91 -13.79
C ARG A 37 27.13 -29.95 -12.82
N ASP A 38 27.31 -29.38 -11.63
CA ASP A 38 26.19 -28.92 -10.79
C ASP A 38 26.63 -27.89 -9.73
N ARG A 39 27.68 -27.11 -10.03
CA ARG A 39 28.09 -25.96 -9.22
C ARG A 39 28.21 -24.71 -10.08
N ARG A 40 27.10 -24.28 -10.68
CA ARG A 40 26.96 -22.90 -11.15
C ARG A 40 25.51 -22.60 -11.45
N GLY A 41 24.88 -21.81 -10.59
CA GLY A 41 23.55 -21.27 -10.89
C GLY A 41 22.62 -21.03 -9.72
N THR A 42 23.10 -20.95 -8.48
CA THR A 42 22.39 -20.10 -7.50
C THR A 42 22.54 -18.68 -8.01
N ARG A 43 21.57 -18.23 -8.82
CA ARG A 43 21.43 -16.82 -9.17
C ARG A 43 21.47 -16.06 -7.85
N GLU A 44 22.54 -15.33 -7.63
CA GLU A 44 22.61 -14.30 -6.59
C GLU A 44 21.38 -13.42 -6.82
N ARG A 45 20.36 -13.59 -5.98
CA ARG A 45 19.27 -12.62 -5.91
C ARG A 45 19.95 -11.27 -5.70
N PRO A 46 19.64 -10.22 -6.48
CA PRO A 46 20.22 -8.92 -6.26
C PRO A 46 20.00 -8.57 -4.79
N ALA A 47 21.10 -8.43 -4.04
CA ALA A 47 21.02 -8.15 -2.62
C ALA A 47 20.29 -6.82 -2.44
N SER A 48 19.24 -6.82 -1.62
CA SER A 48 18.54 -5.61 -1.21
C SER A 48 19.54 -4.61 -0.65
N ASP A 49 19.37 -3.32 -0.93
CA ASP A 49 20.27 -2.29 -0.41
C ASP A 49 20.25 -2.33 1.13
N PRO A 50 21.41 -2.56 1.80
CA PRO A 50 21.46 -2.65 3.25
C PRO A 50 20.97 -1.36 3.94
N SER A 51 21.04 -0.22 3.26
CA SER A 51 20.53 1.06 3.76
C SER A 51 19.01 1.04 3.89
N ILE A 52 18.30 0.47 2.92
CA ILE A 52 16.84 0.33 2.93
C ILE A 52 16.39 -0.60 4.05
N VAL A 53 17.08 -1.73 4.23
CA VAL A 53 16.79 -2.69 5.32
C VAL A 53 16.97 -2.03 6.70
N ARG A 54 17.98 -1.18 6.88
CA ARG A 54 18.17 -0.44 8.13
C ARG A 54 17.06 0.59 8.36
N LEU A 55 16.62 1.32 7.33
CA LEU A 55 15.52 2.28 7.45
C LEU A 55 14.22 1.58 7.90
N ALA A 56 13.89 0.45 7.26
CA ALA A 56 12.73 -0.35 7.61
C ALA A 56 12.80 -0.86 9.06
N ARG A 57 13.97 -1.35 9.49
CA ARG A 57 14.17 -1.80 10.87
C ARG A 57 14.00 -0.68 11.89
N ALA A 58 14.61 0.48 11.63
CA ALA A 58 14.50 1.62 12.54
C ALA A 58 13.04 2.08 12.70
N LEU A 59 12.26 2.06 11.61
CA LEU A 59 10.83 2.38 11.64
C LEU A 59 10.04 1.36 12.48
N ALA A 60 10.29 0.07 12.26
CA ALA A 60 9.66 -1.03 13.01
C ALA A 60 9.95 -0.93 14.51
N GLU A 61 11.20 -0.69 14.89
CA GLU A 61 11.62 -0.58 16.29
C GLU A 61 11.03 0.66 16.98
N ARG A 62 11.00 1.81 16.29
CA ARG A 62 10.53 3.06 16.89
C ARG A 62 9.01 3.09 17.10
N HIS A 63 8.25 2.54 16.15
CA HIS A 63 6.79 2.64 16.14
C HIS A 63 6.08 1.32 16.42
N SER A 64 6.82 0.24 16.70
CA SER A 64 6.29 -1.11 16.92
C SER A 64 5.45 -1.66 15.76
N VAL A 65 5.77 -1.25 14.52
CA VAL A 65 5.07 -1.69 13.30
C VAL A 65 5.80 -2.86 12.64
N GLN A 66 5.07 -3.73 11.96
CA GLN A 66 5.66 -4.75 11.11
C GLN A 66 6.06 -4.13 9.77
N VAL A 67 7.21 -4.52 9.22
CA VAL A 67 7.67 -4.08 7.90
C VAL A 67 7.74 -5.24 6.92
N ALA A 68 7.23 -5.06 5.71
CA ALA A 68 7.19 -6.09 4.67
C ALA A 68 7.65 -5.54 3.30
N GLY A 69 8.40 -6.34 2.53
CA GLY A 69 8.75 -6.03 1.14
C GLY A 69 9.87 -5.00 0.92
N PHE A 70 10.44 -4.43 1.99
CA PHE A 70 11.62 -3.54 1.94
C PHE A 70 12.92 -4.24 1.52
N ASP A 71 12.92 -5.57 1.48
CA ASP A 71 14.00 -6.41 0.96
C ASP A 71 13.81 -6.73 -0.54
N SER A 72 12.83 -6.14 -1.21
CA SER A 72 12.65 -6.33 -2.65
C SER A 72 13.86 -5.78 -3.43
N PRO A 73 14.32 -6.49 -4.49
CA PRO A 73 15.41 -5.99 -5.32
C PRO A 73 14.97 -4.77 -6.14
N GLY A 74 15.92 -3.87 -6.41
CA GLY A 74 15.72 -2.71 -7.29
C GLY A 74 14.98 -1.53 -6.67
N LEU A 75 14.67 -1.57 -5.37
CA LEU A 75 14.09 -0.43 -4.66
C LEU A 75 15.08 0.76 -4.65
N GLN A 76 14.56 1.95 -4.89
CA GLN A 76 15.34 3.19 -4.84
C GLN A 76 15.37 3.73 -3.41
N LEU A 77 16.59 3.99 -2.91
CA LEU A 77 16.76 4.50 -1.56
C LEU A 77 16.00 5.81 -1.32
N ALA A 78 16.02 6.74 -2.28
CA ALA A 78 15.31 8.02 -2.16
C ALA A 78 13.80 7.84 -2.03
N ALA A 79 13.20 7.00 -2.87
CA ALA A 79 11.76 6.72 -2.84
C ALA A 79 11.32 6.09 -1.50
N VAL A 80 12.09 5.11 -1.03
CA VAL A 80 11.81 4.47 0.26
C VAL A 80 12.05 5.41 1.43
N GLN A 81 13.09 6.26 1.35
CA GLN A 81 13.37 7.26 2.38
C GLN A 81 12.22 8.28 2.50
N ASP A 82 11.68 8.76 1.39
CA ASP A 82 10.55 9.70 1.40
C ASP A 82 9.32 9.06 2.07
N PHE A 83 9.01 7.82 1.72
CA PHE A 83 7.93 7.05 2.34
C PHE A 83 8.14 6.86 3.84
N VAL A 84 9.30 6.34 4.26
CA VAL A 84 9.63 6.09 5.67
C VAL A 84 9.65 7.39 6.47
N THR A 85 10.15 8.48 5.90
CA THR A 85 10.18 9.79 6.57
C THR A 85 8.77 10.35 6.79
N ALA A 86 7.88 10.17 5.81
CA ALA A 86 6.47 10.56 5.96
C ALA A 86 5.77 9.73 7.06
N VAL A 87 5.98 8.41 7.08
CA VAL A 87 5.42 7.52 8.10
C VAL A 87 5.97 7.87 9.49
N ASP A 88 7.28 8.00 9.63
CA ASP A 88 7.93 8.32 10.91
C ASP A 88 7.41 9.62 11.51
N ARG A 89 7.28 10.66 10.67
CA ARG A 89 6.74 11.96 11.09
C ARG A 89 5.30 11.83 11.55
N VAL A 90 4.43 11.22 10.75
CA VAL A 90 3.01 11.16 11.06
C VAL A 90 2.75 10.33 12.32
N LEU A 91 3.40 9.17 12.49
CA LEU A 91 3.21 8.37 13.70
C LEU A 91 3.76 9.05 14.96
N THR A 92 4.78 9.90 14.81
CA THR A 92 5.29 10.71 15.92
C THR A 92 4.31 11.82 16.32
N ASP A 93 3.78 12.55 15.33
CA ASP A 93 2.91 13.71 15.56
C ASP A 93 1.45 13.29 15.88
N TYR A 94 1.03 12.10 15.42
CA TYR A 94 -0.34 11.58 15.51
C TYR A 94 -0.36 10.15 16.09
N PRO A 95 -0.04 9.98 17.39
CA PRO A 95 0.06 8.66 18.02
C PRO A 95 -1.29 7.92 18.17
N MET A 96 -2.42 8.58 17.86
CA MET A 96 -3.75 7.96 17.85
C MET A 96 -3.99 7.07 16.62
N ILE A 97 -3.12 7.12 15.60
CA ILE A 97 -3.22 6.25 14.43
C ILE A 97 -2.63 4.88 14.80
N ALA A 98 -3.49 3.87 14.90
CA ALA A 98 -3.04 2.48 14.95
C ALA A 98 -2.62 2.04 13.55
N LEU A 99 -1.34 1.69 13.38
CA LEU A 99 -0.78 1.14 12.16
C LEU A 99 -0.04 -0.16 12.50
N ASP A 100 -0.45 -1.28 11.91
CA ASP A 100 0.16 -2.58 12.21
C ASP A 100 1.27 -2.93 11.22
N ILE A 101 1.06 -2.62 9.93
CA ILE A 101 1.94 -3.05 8.84
C ILE A 101 2.32 -1.89 7.92
N VAL A 102 3.61 -1.72 7.68
CA VAL A 102 4.16 -0.85 6.63
C VAL A 102 4.76 -1.74 5.55
N ALA A 103 4.32 -1.61 4.31
CA ALA A 103 4.69 -2.53 3.23
C ALA A 103 5.16 -1.83 1.95
N VAL A 104 6.01 -2.52 1.18
CA VAL A 104 6.28 -2.24 -0.24
C VAL A 104 5.83 -3.45 -1.06
N ALA A 105 4.76 -3.30 -1.84
CA ALA A 105 4.15 -4.38 -2.61
C ALA A 105 3.57 -3.86 -3.93
N GLU A 106 3.26 -4.75 -4.88
CA GLU A 106 2.50 -4.31 -6.06
C GLU A 106 1.12 -3.83 -5.61
N LEU A 107 0.73 -2.65 -6.07
CA LEU A 107 -0.64 -2.18 -5.98
C LEU A 107 -1.27 -2.29 -7.37
N ASP A 108 -2.56 -2.61 -7.44
CA ASP A 108 -3.30 -2.44 -8.70
C ASP A 108 -3.32 -0.96 -9.07
N ASP A 109 -3.31 -0.67 -10.37
CA ASP A 109 -3.17 0.70 -10.89
C ASP A 109 -4.30 1.65 -10.40
N GLU A 110 -5.43 1.10 -9.91
CA GLU A 110 -6.53 1.84 -9.29
C GLU A 110 -6.15 2.48 -7.94
N PHE A 111 -5.19 1.93 -7.20
CA PHE A 111 -4.86 2.36 -5.84
C PHE A 111 -3.77 3.43 -5.76
N GLY A 112 -3.19 3.81 -6.90
CA GLY A 112 -2.16 4.84 -7.01
C GLY A 112 -0.85 4.48 -6.29
N ILE A 113 -0.16 5.50 -5.77
CA ILE A 113 1.22 5.38 -5.25
C ILE A 113 1.26 4.74 -3.86
N VAL A 114 0.35 5.15 -2.97
CA VAL A 114 0.29 4.68 -1.58
C VAL A 114 -1.15 4.38 -1.21
N ARG A 115 -1.35 3.18 -0.67
CA ARG A 115 -2.63 2.68 -0.20
C ARG A 115 -2.65 2.55 1.32
N TRP A 116 -3.71 3.08 1.92
CA TRP A 116 -4.15 2.70 3.26
C TRP A 116 -5.21 1.59 3.16
N SER A 117 -5.10 0.57 4.00
CA SER A 117 -6.09 -0.50 4.14
C SER A 117 -6.35 -0.81 5.61
N CYS A 118 -7.62 -1.08 5.92
CA CYS A 118 -8.04 -1.66 7.18
C CYS A 118 -8.82 -2.92 6.83
N GLU A 119 -8.24 -4.08 7.12
CA GLU A 119 -8.91 -5.36 6.86
C GLU A 119 -9.94 -5.62 7.96
N PRO A 120 -11.17 -6.05 7.61
CA PRO A 120 -12.16 -6.40 8.62
C PRO A 120 -11.63 -7.53 9.53
N PRO A 121 -11.96 -7.49 10.83
CA PRO A 121 -11.43 -8.45 11.78
C PRO A 121 -12.02 -9.85 11.55
N ASP A 122 -11.30 -10.72 10.84
CA ASP A 122 -11.60 -12.16 10.75
C ASP A 122 -11.03 -12.90 11.98
N ASP A 123 -11.46 -12.53 13.20
CA ASP A 123 -11.02 -13.04 14.53
C ASP A 123 -9.70 -12.48 15.12
N ARG A 124 -9.02 -11.56 14.45
CA ARG A 124 -7.99 -10.68 15.06
C ARG A 124 -8.43 -9.24 14.84
N ASP A 125 -8.12 -8.34 15.79
CA ASP A 125 -8.29 -6.89 15.57
C ASP A 125 -7.86 -6.53 14.15
N GLY A 126 -8.72 -5.80 13.44
CA GLY A 126 -8.58 -5.56 12.01
C GLY A 126 -7.19 -5.02 11.68
N THR A 127 -6.48 -5.67 10.77
CA THR A 127 -5.09 -5.32 10.49
C THR A 127 -5.03 -4.06 9.63
N THR A 128 -4.40 -3.03 10.16
CA THR A 128 -4.20 -1.75 9.50
C THR A 128 -2.86 -1.73 8.77
N SER A 129 -2.87 -1.33 7.49
CA SER A 129 -1.67 -1.36 6.67
C SER A 129 -1.52 -0.13 5.77
N MET A 130 -0.27 0.29 5.63
CA MET A 130 0.18 1.35 4.72
C MET A 130 1.13 0.72 3.69
N THR A 131 0.74 0.71 2.42
CA THR A 131 1.49 0.05 1.35
C THR A 131 1.94 1.05 0.29
N LEU A 132 3.24 1.12 0.04
CA LEU A 132 3.83 1.81 -1.11
C LEU A 132 3.87 0.87 -2.33
N ASP A 133 3.44 1.36 -3.48
CA ASP A 133 3.54 0.63 -4.74
C ASP A 133 5.01 0.34 -5.09
N ARG A 134 5.30 -0.93 -5.36
CA ARG A 134 6.65 -1.39 -5.68
C ARG A 134 7.18 -0.76 -6.96
N ARG A 135 6.36 -0.60 -8.01
CA ARG A 135 6.83 -0.02 -9.28
C ARG A 135 7.27 1.42 -9.07
N THR A 136 6.50 2.17 -8.29
CA THR A 136 6.85 3.53 -7.90
C THR A 136 8.11 3.56 -7.03
N ALA A 137 8.25 2.63 -6.08
CA ALA A 137 9.45 2.52 -5.24
C ALA A 137 10.73 2.11 -6.01
N GLN A 138 10.59 1.47 -7.18
CA GLN A 138 11.70 1.09 -8.04
C GLN A 138 12.05 2.16 -9.09
N THR A 139 11.16 3.12 -9.32
CA THR A 139 11.35 4.17 -10.32
C THR A 139 12.32 5.22 -9.78
N SER A 140 13.45 5.40 -10.48
CA SER A 140 14.41 6.46 -10.14
C SER A 140 13.78 7.84 -10.33
N THR A 141 13.74 8.63 -9.25
CA THR A 141 13.44 10.08 -9.30
C THR A 141 14.60 10.90 -9.87
N ALA A 142 15.73 10.26 -10.19
CA ALA A 142 16.90 10.87 -10.78
C ALA A 142 16.75 11.08 -12.31
N THR A 143 15.76 11.87 -12.72
CA THR A 143 15.79 12.50 -14.05
C THR A 143 15.89 14.00 -13.83
N GLY A 144 17.09 14.52 -14.11
CA GLY A 144 17.36 15.95 -14.02
C GLY A 144 16.36 16.76 -14.84
N ARG A 145 16.19 18.01 -14.42
CA ARG A 145 15.59 19.10 -15.18
C ARG A 145 16.13 19.13 -16.62
N THR A 146 15.50 18.40 -17.52
CA THR A 146 15.57 18.65 -18.96
C THR A 146 14.32 19.40 -19.34
N THR A 147 14.56 20.67 -19.65
CA THR A 147 13.63 21.62 -20.25
C THR A 147 12.86 20.98 -21.41
N GLY A 148 11.53 20.99 -21.32
CA GLY A 148 10.64 20.84 -22.47
C GLY A 148 10.24 19.41 -22.83
N SER A 149 9.40 18.79 -22.01
CA SER A 149 8.49 17.73 -22.42
C SER A 149 7.37 17.65 -21.38
N ASP A 150 6.12 17.45 -21.80
CA ASP A 150 4.96 17.08 -20.95
C ASP A 150 5.17 15.66 -20.37
N GLU A 151 6.31 15.44 -19.71
CA GLU A 151 6.63 14.19 -19.05
C GLU A 151 6.05 14.28 -17.63
N PRO A 152 5.25 13.28 -17.20
CA PRO A 152 4.65 13.31 -15.88
C PRO A 152 5.75 13.47 -14.84
N THR A 153 5.67 14.56 -14.08
CA THR A 153 6.54 14.77 -12.91
C THR A 153 6.47 13.48 -12.08
N PRO A 154 7.62 12.89 -11.71
CA PRO A 154 7.61 11.64 -10.96
C PRO A 154 6.71 11.82 -9.73
N PRO A 155 5.84 10.84 -9.45
CA PRO A 155 4.86 10.97 -8.38
C PRO A 155 5.53 11.26 -7.04
N ASP A 156 5.19 12.38 -6.42
CA ASP A 156 5.74 12.75 -5.11
C ASP A 156 5.23 11.77 -4.03
N ILE A 157 6.09 10.84 -3.62
CA ILE A 157 5.78 9.77 -2.65
C ILE A 157 5.43 10.36 -1.28
N TYR A 158 6.15 11.39 -0.85
CA TYR A 158 5.93 12.03 0.45
C TYR A 158 4.49 12.56 0.61
N PRO A 159 3.98 13.49 -0.22
CA PRO A 159 2.60 13.97 -0.12
C PRO A 159 1.57 12.86 -0.40
N ALA A 160 1.85 11.89 -1.28
CA ALA A 160 0.96 10.74 -1.47
C ALA A 160 0.78 9.92 -0.19
N THR A 161 1.87 9.71 0.56
CA THR A 161 1.86 9.03 1.86
C THR A 161 1.04 9.81 2.87
N LEU A 162 1.23 11.13 2.94
CA LEU A 162 0.44 11.99 3.84
C LEU A 162 -1.06 11.95 3.49
N ARG A 163 -1.42 11.93 2.20
CA ARG A 163 -2.83 11.80 1.78
C ARG A 163 -3.42 10.47 2.24
N ALA A 164 -2.66 9.38 2.15
CA ALA A 164 -3.09 8.09 2.66
C ALA A 164 -3.29 8.09 4.18
N PHE A 165 -2.44 8.81 4.94
CA PHE A 165 -2.64 9.01 6.38
C PHE A 165 -3.89 9.84 6.72
N GLY A 166 -4.27 10.81 5.88
CA GLY A 166 -5.55 11.50 6.06
C GLY A 166 -6.74 10.53 6.05
N ARG A 167 -6.71 9.52 5.16
CA ARG A 167 -7.70 8.44 5.13
C ARG A 167 -7.61 7.52 6.35
N ALA A 168 -6.39 7.22 6.81
CA ALA A 168 -6.17 6.44 8.03
C ALA A 168 -6.78 7.13 9.26
N LEU A 169 -6.61 8.45 9.36
CA LEU A 169 -7.13 9.24 10.48
C LEU A 169 -8.66 9.35 10.45
N ASP A 170 -9.28 9.44 9.27
CA ASP A 170 -10.75 9.36 9.13
C ASP A 170 -11.27 7.98 9.55
N ALA A 171 -10.57 6.90 9.17
CA ALA A 171 -10.91 5.54 9.59
C ALA A 171 -10.80 5.36 11.11
N ALA A 172 -9.74 5.86 11.73
CA ALA A 172 -9.57 5.86 13.20
C ALA A 172 -10.69 6.64 13.91
N GLY A 173 -11.18 7.73 13.30
CA GLY A 173 -12.34 8.49 13.77
C GLY A 173 -13.71 7.92 13.37
N GLY A 174 -13.79 6.69 12.85
CA GLY A 174 -15.06 6.05 12.45
C GLY A 174 -15.80 6.76 11.30
N GLY A 175 -15.06 7.45 10.42
CA GLY A 175 -15.61 8.21 9.30
C GLY A 175 -16.38 9.47 9.72
N VAL A 176 -16.26 9.91 10.98
CA VAL A 176 -16.97 11.10 11.48
C VAL A 176 -16.52 12.35 10.72
N ALA A 177 -15.22 12.47 10.43
CA ALA A 177 -14.69 13.63 9.73
C ALA A 177 -15.29 13.75 8.32
N ARG A 178 -15.35 12.65 7.58
CA ARG A 178 -16.03 12.59 6.28
C ARG A 178 -17.49 13.06 6.33
N ARG A 179 -18.25 12.62 7.33
CA ARG A 179 -19.66 13.04 7.51
C ARG A 179 -19.81 14.52 7.87
N GLN A 180 -18.79 15.12 8.49
CA GLN A 180 -18.82 16.51 8.94
C GLN A 180 -18.16 17.49 7.95
N ALA A 181 -17.24 17.02 7.12
CA ALA A 181 -16.40 17.84 6.24
C ALA A 181 -17.21 18.82 5.39
N GLN A 182 -18.23 18.34 4.68
CA GLN A 182 -19.04 19.20 3.82
C GLN A 182 -19.84 20.23 4.62
N ARG A 183 -20.37 19.87 5.80
CA ARG A 183 -21.10 20.81 6.66
C ARG A 183 -20.17 21.88 7.25
N ALA A 184 -18.96 21.49 7.64
CA ALA A 184 -17.95 22.40 8.15
C ALA A 184 -17.53 23.41 7.06
N LEU A 185 -17.22 22.93 5.85
CA LEU A 185 -16.84 23.79 4.72
C LEU A 185 -17.94 24.79 4.36
N ILE A 186 -19.20 24.35 4.30
CA ILE A 186 -20.33 25.26 4.02
C ILE A 186 -20.47 26.30 5.12
N ALA A 187 -20.42 25.90 6.40
CA ALA A 187 -20.53 26.82 7.52
C ALA A 187 -19.41 27.87 7.50
N GLU A 188 -18.18 27.46 7.21
CA GLU A 188 -17.03 28.37 7.13
C GLU A 188 -17.16 29.35 5.96
N TYR A 189 -17.56 28.86 4.78
CA TYR A 189 -17.77 29.72 3.62
C TYR A 189 -18.87 30.76 3.88
N LEU A 190 -19.97 30.34 4.50
CA LEU A 190 -21.05 31.25 4.88
C LEU A 190 -20.62 32.28 5.94
N HIS A 191 -19.70 31.91 6.83
CA HIS A 191 -19.19 32.82 7.85
C HIS A 191 -18.20 33.86 7.31
N THR A 192 -17.32 33.47 6.39
CA THR A 192 -16.18 34.29 5.97
C THR A 192 -16.35 34.99 4.63
N GLN A 193 -17.09 34.40 3.69
CA GLN A 193 -17.05 34.79 2.28
C GLN A 193 -18.44 35.07 1.69
N ALA A 194 -19.53 34.60 2.30
CA ALA A 194 -20.87 34.78 1.73
C ALA A 194 -21.33 36.25 1.81
N PRO A 195 -21.59 36.92 0.68
CA PRO A 195 -22.11 38.28 0.70
C PRO A 195 -23.58 38.26 1.14
N LEU A 196 -23.93 39.13 2.09
CA LEU A 196 -25.25 39.18 2.75
C LEU A 196 -26.44 39.32 1.78
N ASP A 197 -26.22 39.91 0.60
CA ASP A 197 -27.26 40.18 -0.41
C ASP A 197 -27.14 39.30 -1.69
N SER A 198 -26.42 38.18 -1.60
CA SER A 198 -26.24 37.29 -2.77
C SER A 198 -27.42 36.35 -3.00
N THR A 199 -27.71 36.09 -4.28
CA THR A 199 -28.64 35.02 -4.65
C THR A 199 -28.06 33.65 -4.28
N LEU A 200 -28.92 32.67 -3.99
CA LEU A 200 -28.49 31.30 -3.70
C LEU A 200 -27.57 30.73 -4.79
N ALA A 201 -27.85 31.03 -6.07
CA ALA A 201 -27.02 30.59 -7.19
C ALA A 201 -25.60 31.17 -7.15
N ALA A 202 -25.44 32.44 -6.76
CA ALA A 202 -24.14 33.09 -6.58
C ALA A 202 -23.37 32.49 -5.40
N VAL A 203 -24.06 32.25 -4.27
CA VAL A 203 -23.49 31.59 -3.09
C VAL A 203 -22.99 30.19 -3.42
N VAL A 204 -23.78 29.38 -4.13
CA VAL A 204 -23.40 28.02 -4.53
C VAL A 204 -22.21 28.03 -5.49
N ARG A 205 -22.16 28.96 -6.44
CA ARG A 205 -21.01 29.11 -7.36
C ARG A 205 -19.75 29.48 -6.59
N GLY A 206 -19.79 30.54 -5.77
CA GLY A 206 -18.63 30.96 -4.99
C GLY A 206 -18.16 29.89 -4.01
N TYR A 207 -19.08 29.10 -3.43
CA TYR A 207 -18.70 27.95 -2.62
C TYR A 207 -17.94 26.87 -3.43
N ARG A 208 -18.40 26.58 -4.66
CA ARG A 208 -17.73 25.62 -5.53
C ARG A 208 -16.33 26.09 -5.92
N ASP A 209 -16.19 27.37 -6.25
CA ASP A 209 -14.92 27.99 -6.63
C ASP A 209 -13.95 28.00 -5.44
N TRP A 210 -14.40 28.49 -4.27
CA TRP A 210 -13.63 28.48 -3.02
C TRP A 210 -13.22 27.07 -2.59
N ARG A 211 -14.07 26.07 -2.80
CA ARG A 211 -13.74 24.67 -2.50
C ARG A 211 -12.75 24.09 -3.50
N ALA A 212 -12.79 24.50 -4.77
CA ALA A 212 -11.86 24.02 -5.80
C ALA A 212 -10.41 24.44 -5.50
N GLU A 213 -10.19 25.57 -4.81
CA GLU A 213 -8.87 26.00 -4.37
C GLU A 213 -8.16 24.98 -3.47
N LEU A 214 -8.91 24.15 -2.72
CA LEU A 214 -8.35 23.11 -1.85
C LEU A 214 -7.64 22.01 -2.63
N ALA A 215 -8.22 21.57 -3.75
CA ALA A 215 -7.72 20.43 -4.51
C ALA A 215 -6.62 20.83 -5.52
N GLY A 216 -6.34 22.13 -5.61
CA GLY A 216 -5.54 22.71 -6.69
C GLY A 216 -6.28 22.61 -8.03
N ASN A 217 -5.82 23.33 -9.04
CA ASN A 217 -6.38 23.28 -10.40
C ASN A 217 -6.24 21.91 -11.10
N ALA A 218 -5.87 20.84 -10.38
CA ALA A 218 -5.55 19.52 -10.89
C ALA A 218 -6.74 18.56 -10.92
N THR A 219 -7.83 18.85 -10.21
CA THR A 219 -9.03 18.01 -10.27
C THR A 219 -9.86 18.41 -11.48
N ALA A 220 -10.14 17.45 -12.36
CA ALA A 220 -11.15 17.61 -13.39
C ALA A 220 -12.46 18.11 -12.76
N PRO A 221 -13.29 18.90 -13.47
CA PRO A 221 -14.57 19.38 -12.96
C PRO A 221 -15.50 18.17 -12.70
N GLY A 222 -15.43 17.65 -11.49
CA GLY A 222 -16.09 16.44 -11.05
C GLY A 222 -16.81 16.62 -9.72
N GLU A 223 -17.45 15.54 -9.27
CA GLU A 223 -18.07 15.45 -7.96
C GLU A 223 -17.00 15.62 -6.85
N PHE A 224 -17.38 16.25 -5.74
CA PHE A 224 -16.45 16.50 -4.65
C PHE A 224 -16.21 15.20 -3.88
N ASP A 225 -15.08 14.56 -4.13
CA ASP A 225 -14.60 13.44 -3.33
C ASP A 225 -14.12 13.97 -1.96
N VAL A 226 -14.92 13.71 -0.93
CA VAL A 226 -14.62 14.12 0.44
C VAL A 226 -13.40 13.39 0.99
N ASP A 227 -13.20 12.13 0.61
CA ASP A 227 -12.09 11.31 1.11
C ASP A 227 -10.77 11.81 0.55
N GLU A 228 -10.76 12.12 -0.75
CA GLU A 228 -9.61 12.75 -1.40
C GLU A 228 -9.33 14.13 -0.81
N ALA A 229 -10.37 14.95 -0.61
CA ALA A 229 -10.22 16.29 -0.02
C ALA A 229 -9.66 16.26 1.41
N LEU A 230 -10.08 15.30 2.24
CA LEU A 230 -9.52 15.10 3.59
C LEU A 230 -8.04 14.70 3.53
N GLY A 231 -7.70 13.79 2.62
CA GLY A 231 -6.30 13.41 2.36
C GLY A 231 -5.45 14.60 1.94
N ILE A 232 -5.92 15.39 0.97
CA ILE A 232 -5.23 16.59 0.48
C ILE A 232 -5.08 17.63 1.59
N ALA A 233 -6.13 17.89 2.36
CA ALA A 233 -6.11 18.83 3.47
C ALA A 233 -5.07 18.43 4.52
N PHE A 234 -5.07 17.15 4.93
CA PHE A 234 -4.08 16.64 5.88
C PHE A 234 -2.65 16.79 5.35
N ALA A 235 -2.41 16.36 4.11
CA ALA A 235 -1.09 16.48 3.49
C ALA A 235 -0.63 17.94 3.38
N THR A 236 -1.53 18.85 3.03
CA THR A 236 -1.22 20.28 2.88
C THR A 236 -0.85 20.90 4.22
N VAL A 237 -1.62 20.61 5.28
CA VAL A 237 -1.36 21.16 6.63
C VAL A 237 -0.10 20.56 7.26
N VAL A 238 0.15 19.26 7.11
CA VAL A 238 1.41 18.67 7.62
C VAL A 238 2.63 19.25 6.92
N GLN A 239 2.54 19.56 5.62
CA GLN A 239 3.66 20.15 4.87
C GLN A 239 3.85 21.65 5.14
N HIS A 240 2.75 22.42 5.17
CA HIS A 240 2.80 23.88 5.15
C HIS A 240 2.39 24.54 6.48
N GLY A 241 1.86 23.76 7.43
CA GLY A 241 1.41 24.24 8.74
C GLY A 241 0.40 25.38 8.62
N GLU A 242 0.70 26.51 9.26
CA GLU A 242 -0.16 27.70 9.26
C GLU A 242 -0.26 28.40 7.91
N THR A 243 0.68 28.15 6.99
CA THR A 243 0.65 28.70 5.63
C THR A 243 -0.32 27.95 4.71
N ALA A 244 -0.91 26.85 5.18
CA ALA A 244 -1.97 26.15 4.47
C ALA A 244 -3.25 27.00 4.38
N GLY A 245 -3.96 26.87 3.24
CA GLY A 245 -5.24 27.53 3.01
C GLY A 245 -6.27 27.23 4.12
N ILE A 246 -7.23 28.14 4.29
CA ILE A 246 -8.26 28.06 5.35
C ILE A 246 -9.05 26.75 5.24
N GLN A 247 -9.39 26.34 4.01
CA GLN A 247 -10.07 25.09 3.69
C GLN A 247 -9.32 23.87 4.25
N ALA A 248 -8.01 23.80 3.98
CA ALA A 248 -7.17 22.68 4.39
C ALA A 248 -7.04 22.61 5.92
N ARG A 249 -6.83 23.77 6.57
CA ARG A 249 -6.74 23.86 8.03
C ARG A 249 -8.05 23.46 8.71
N LEU A 250 -9.20 23.89 8.16
CA LEU A 250 -10.50 23.52 8.70
C LEU A 250 -10.72 22.01 8.64
N LEU A 251 -10.48 21.40 7.47
CA LEU A 251 -10.66 19.96 7.29
C LEU A 251 -9.69 19.14 8.14
N HIS A 252 -8.43 19.58 8.25
CA HIS A 252 -7.46 18.97 9.16
C HIS A 252 -7.93 19.03 10.62
N ALA A 253 -8.45 20.18 11.07
CA ALA A 253 -8.97 20.31 12.43
C ALA A 253 -10.18 19.39 12.68
N VAL A 254 -11.11 19.28 11.72
CA VAL A 254 -12.24 18.34 11.80
C VAL A 254 -11.74 16.89 11.89
N LEU A 255 -10.73 16.55 11.10
CA LEU A 255 -10.15 15.20 11.05
C LEU A 255 -9.48 14.83 12.37
N VAL A 256 -8.62 15.70 12.92
CA VAL A 256 -7.93 15.48 14.19
C VAL A 256 -8.94 15.44 15.36
N ALA A 257 -9.94 16.31 15.36
CA ALA A 257 -10.96 16.34 16.40
C ALA A 257 -11.83 15.08 16.39
N ALA A 258 -12.15 14.54 15.21
CA ALA A 258 -12.88 13.29 15.06
C ALA A 258 -12.06 12.09 15.57
N ALA A 259 -10.78 11.99 15.19
CA ALA A 259 -9.91 10.89 15.60
C ALA A 259 -9.55 10.93 17.10
N SER A 260 -9.53 12.12 17.71
CA SER A 260 -9.22 12.28 19.15
C SER A 260 -10.39 11.95 20.07
N ARG A 261 -11.61 11.77 19.53
CA ARG A 261 -12.80 11.38 20.28
C ARG A 261 -13.13 9.94 19.92
N PRO A 262 -12.60 8.94 20.65
CA PRO A 262 -13.03 7.57 20.45
C PRO A 262 -14.54 7.51 20.69
N GLY A 263 -15.28 7.07 19.66
CA GLY A 263 -16.72 6.86 19.69
C GLY A 263 -17.12 5.60 20.44
#